data_AF-A0A2N5ZZP1-F1
#
_entry.id   AF-A0A2N5ZZP1-F1
#
_cell.length_a   1.000
_cell.length_b   1.000
_cell.length_c   1.000
_cell.angle_alpha   90.00
_cell.angle_beta   90.00
_cell.angle_gamma   90.00
#
_symmetry.space_group_name_H-M   'P 1'
#
loop_
_entity.id
_entity.type
_entity.pdbx_description
1 polymer ?
#
loop_
_entity_poly.entity_id
_entity_poly.type
_entity_poly.pdbx_seq_one_letter_code
_entity_poly.pdbx_strand_id
1 'polypeptide(L)' 'MTEEEIRAHQEQLNSERRTCAQCGYVIDNPVAERCPRCNSPVERKVKSCGGCSFKGGCDFAQQLDDRKK' A
#
# COMPACT_ATOMS: atom_id res chain seq x y z
N MET A 1 6.72 -19.66 -13.97
CA MET A 1 5.83 -19.42 -12.82
C MET A 1 5.21 -20.74 -12.45
N THR A 2 5.65 -21.32 -11.34
CA THR A 2 5.08 -22.55 -10.77
C THR A 2 3.76 -22.23 -10.06
N GLU A 3 2.93 -23.25 -9.80
CA GLU A 3 1.68 -23.08 -9.05
C GLU A 3 1.89 -22.53 -7.64
N GLU A 4 3.04 -22.85 -7.02
CA GLU A 4 3.43 -22.35 -5.70
C GLU A 4 3.74 -20.85 -5.72
N GLU A 5 4.46 -20.38 -6.75
CA GLU A 5 4.75 -18.96 -6.94
C GLU A 5 3.46 -18.15 -7.17
N ILE A 6 2.49 -18.70 -7.91
CA ILE A 6 1.19 -18.07 -8.16
C ILE A 6 0.40 -17.93 -6.85
N ARG A 7 0.34 -19.00 -6.03
CA ARG A 7 -0.35 -18.95 -4.73
C ARG A 7 0.28 -17.92 -3.79
N ALA A 8 1.61 -17.92 -3.68
CA ALA A 8 2.33 -16.98 -2.83
C ALA A 8 2.10 -15.52 -3.26
N HIS A 9 2.09 -15.27 -4.58
CA HIS A 9 1.77 -13.96 -5.13
C HIS A 9 0.33 -13.53 -4.83
N GLN A 10 -0.64 -14.44 -4.98
CA GLN A 10 -2.04 -14.16 -4.68
C GLN A 10 -2.25 -13.83 -3.19
N GLU A 11 -1.54 -14.53 -2.31
CA GLU A 11 -1.60 -14.31 -0.87
C GLU A 11 -1.02 -12.95 -0.47
N GLN A 12 0.10 -12.55 -1.10
CA GLN A 12 0.63 -11.19 -0.97
C GLN A 12 -0.37 -10.13 -1.42
N LEU A 13 -0.95 -10.27 -2.62
CA LEU A 13 -1.95 -9.32 -3.13
C LEU A 13 -3.16 -9.21 -2.19
N ASN A 14 -3.66 -10.34 -1.67
CA ASN A 14 -4.75 -10.35 -0.70
C ASN A 14 -4.38 -9.68 0.62
N SER A 15 -3.12 -9.82 1.08
CA SER A 15 -2.63 -9.15 2.27
C SER A 15 -2.52 -7.63 2.09
N GLU A 16 -2.35 -7.15 0.85
CA GLU A 16 -2.26 -5.72 0.53
C GLU A 16 -3.61 -5.07 0.26
N ARG A 17 -4.64 -5.85 -0.08
CA ARG A 17 -6.01 -5.36 -0.28
C ARG A 17 -6.55 -4.69 0.98
N ARG A 18 -7.25 -3.57 0.78
CA ARG A 18 -7.89 -2.81 1.85
C ARG A 18 -9.35 -2.60 1.52
N THR A 19 -10.18 -2.51 2.55
CA THR A 19 -11.60 -2.22 2.40
C THR A 19 -11.89 -0.87 3.05
N CYS A 20 -12.62 -0.02 2.35
CA CYS A 20 -13.07 1.23 2.92
C CYS A 20 -14.09 0.96 4.03
N ALA A 21 -13.82 1.44 5.26
CA ALA A 21 -14.71 1.26 6.40
C ALA A 21 -16.08 1.95 6.24
N GLN A 22 -16.19 2.98 5.39
CA GLN A 22 -17.45 3.69 5.19
C GLN A 22 -18.35 3.10 4.11
N CYS A 23 -17.80 2.64 2.99
CA CYS A 23 -18.61 2.19 1.85
C CYS A 23 -18.38 0.72 1.45
N GLY A 24 -17.47 0.02 2.14
CA GLY A 24 -17.13 -1.38 1.85
C GLY A 24 -16.40 -1.59 0.53
N TYR A 25 -15.97 -0.53 -0.17
CA TYR A 25 -15.25 -0.65 -1.44
C TYR A 25 -13.86 -1.26 -1.23
N VAL A 26 -13.49 -2.24 -2.05
CA VAL A 26 -12.16 -2.85 -2.06
C VAL A 26 -11.20 -1.94 -2.83
N ILE A 27 -10.23 -1.41 -2.11
CA ILE A 27 -9.18 -0.54 -2.64
C ILE A 27 -8.01 -1.43 -3.01
N ASP A 28 -7.82 -1.61 -4.32
CA ASP A 28 -6.73 -2.40 -4.89
C ASP A 28 -5.40 -1.61 -4.88
N ASN A 29 -5.45 -0.27 -4.81
CA ASN A 29 -4.26 0.57 -4.74
C ASN A 29 -3.77 0.76 -3.28
N PRO A 30 -2.63 0.16 -2.88
CA PRO A 30 -2.11 0.26 -1.53
C PRO A 30 -1.58 1.66 -1.15
N VAL A 31 -1.38 2.58 -2.10
CA VAL A 31 -0.92 3.94 -1.80
C VAL A 31 -2.06 4.98 -1.80
N ALA A 32 -3.29 4.57 -2.13
CA ALA A 32 -4.44 5.48 -2.10
C ALA A 32 -4.74 5.98 -0.67
N GLU A 33 -4.82 7.30 -0.51
CA GLU A 33 -5.17 7.95 0.77
C GLU A 33 -6.67 8.06 0.99
N ARG A 34 -7.42 8.04 -0.11
CA ARG A 34 -8.84 8.29 -0.16
C ARG A 34 -9.51 7.18 -0.94
N CYS A 35 -10.69 6.79 -0.48
CA CYS A 35 -11.51 5.85 -1.23
C CYS A 35 -11.96 6.50 -2.55
N PRO A 36 -11.77 5.88 -3.72
CA PRO A 36 -12.19 6.45 -5.00
C PRO A 36 -13.71 6.61 -5.14
N ARG A 37 -14.49 5.92 -4.29
CA ARG A 37 -15.96 5.92 -4.36
C ARG A 37 -16.60 6.99 -3.48
N CYS A 38 -16.20 7.05 -2.21
CA CYS A 38 -16.80 7.94 -1.22
C CYS A 38 -15.87 9.07 -0.78
N ASN A 39 -14.64 9.10 -1.29
CA ASN A 39 -13.60 10.10 -1.01
C ASN A 39 -13.15 10.21 0.46
N SER A 40 -13.58 9.25 1.28
CA SER A 40 -13.26 9.18 2.70
C SER A 40 -11.80 8.79 2.91
N PRO A 41 -11.15 9.30 3.97
CA PRO A 41 -9.78 8.93 4.29
C PRO A 41 -9.69 7.44 4.61
N VAL A 42 -8.61 6.80 4.16
CA VAL A 42 -8.35 5.38 4.34
C VAL A 42 -6.99 5.20 5.00
N GLU A 43 -6.89 4.31 5.98
CA GLU A 43 -5.62 4.04 6.66
C GLU A 43 -4.56 3.53 5.68
N ARG A 44 -3.40 4.19 5.71
CA ARG A 44 -2.21 3.75 4.99
C ARG A 44 -1.53 2.61 5.76
N LYS A 45 -1.30 1.46 5.11
CA LYS A 45 -0.27 0.56 5.62
C LYS A 45 1.08 1.23 5.39
N VAL A 46 1.79 1.52 6.47
CA VAL A 46 3.13 2.11 6.44
C VAL A 46 4.05 1.11 5.73
N LYS A 47 4.46 1.44 4.49
CA LYS A 47 5.51 0.67 3.82
C LYS A 47 6.85 1.17 4.33
N SER A 48 7.69 0.26 4.84
CA SER A 48 9.03 0.59 5.28
C SER A 48 9.93 0.76 4.05
N CYS A 49 10.06 1.99 3.54
CA CYS A 49 11.13 2.31 2.58
C CYS A 49 12.52 2.16 3.21
N GLY A 50 12.59 1.95 4.53
CA GLY A 50 13.76 1.72 5.40
C GLY A 50 14.93 0.93 4.79
N GLY A 51 14.64 -0.13 4.03
CA GLY A 51 15.66 -1.01 3.43
C GLY A 51 15.82 -0.90 1.92
N CYS A 52 15.13 0.03 1.25
CA CYS A 52 15.22 0.16 -0.20
C CYS A 52 16.55 0.84 -0.61
N SER A 53 17.36 0.18 -1.43
CA SER A 53 18.64 0.71 -1.92
C SER A 53 18.48 1.98 -2.76
N PHE A 54 17.29 2.23 -3.33
CA PHE A 54 17.00 3.40 -4.17
C PHE A 54 16.38 4.59 -3.39
N LYS A 55 16.45 4.59 -2.06
CA LYS A 55 15.89 5.67 -1.21
C LYS A 55 16.26 7.09 -1.66
N GLY A 56 17.49 7.31 -2.08
CA GLY A 56 18.03 8.66 -2.34
C GLY A 56 17.35 9.42 -3.50
N GLY A 57 16.71 8.71 -4.44
CA GLY A 57 15.98 9.31 -5.57
C GLY A 57 14.48 9.04 -5.55
N CYS A 58 13.96 8.42 -4.50
CA CYS A 58 12.56 8.06 -4.40
C CYS A 58 11.80 9.15 -3.63
N ASP A 59 11.00 9.93 -4.34
CA ASP A 59 10.13 10.98 -3.76
C ASP A 59 9.26 10.43 -2.60
N PHE A 60 8.78 9.19 -2.77
CA PHE A 60 7.98 8.50 -1.74
C PHE A 60 8.77 8.16 -0.47
N ALA A 61 10.08 7.88 -0.57
CA ALA A 61 10.92 7.61 0.60
C ALA A 61 11.16 8.88 1.42
N GLN A 62 11.43 10.00 0.74
CA GLN A 62 11.62 11.31 1.38
C GLN A 62 10.36 11.72 2.18
N GLN A 63 9.18 11.58 1.58
CA GLN A 63 7.90 11.86 2.24
C GLN A 63 7.57 10.98 3.47
N LEU A 64 8.25 9.86 3.67
CA LEU A 64 8.12 9.02 4.86
C LEU A 64 9.07 9.45 5.97
N ASP A 65 10.27 9.93 5.61
CA ASP A 65 11.23 10.47 6.57
C ASP A 65 10.74 11.81 7.16
N ASP A 66 10.15 12.69 6.34
CA ASP A 66 9.57 13.97 6.79
C ASP A 66 8.40 13.79 7.77
N ARG A 67 7.63 12.70 7.64
CA ARG A 67 6.45 12.42 8.49
C ARG A 67 6.81 11.85 9.87
N LYS A 68 8.07 11.44 10.06
CA LYS A 68 8.60 10.92 11.33
C LYS A 68 9.20 12.00 12.24
N LYS A 69 9.36 13.22 11.73
CA LYS A 69 9.91 14.37 12.46
C LYS A 69 8.80 15.16 13.16
#